data_AF-A0A0B1SBU1-F1
#
_entry.id   AF-A0A0B1SBU1-F1
#
_cell.length_a   1.000
_cell.length_b   1.000
_cell.length_c   1.000
_cell.angle_alpha   90.00
_cell.angle_beta   90.00
_cell.angle_gamma   90.00
#
_symmetry.space_group_name_H-M   'P 1'
#
loop_
_entity.id
_entity.type
_entity.pdbx_description
1 polymer ?
#
loop_
_entity_poly.entity_id
_entity_poly.type
_entity_poly.pdbx_seq_one_letter_code
_entity_poly.pdbx_strand_id
1 'polypeptide(L)'
;MANTNDLYEMPRPILAKVVAIGGVGMVNEAKPLPTVLPERIAKIMDSGDGAILFSFGSVAPAYKMPMEWKKIFLATFQRFPNYQFLVRYEKDDIEGEQMNTSVE
;
A
#
# COMPACT_ATOMS: atom_id res chain seq x y z
N MET A 1 -23.53 15.00 -2.84
CA MET A 1 -22.78 14.54 -1.65
C MET A 1 -21.40 14.11 -2.13
N ALA A 2 -20.37 14.36 -1.34
CA ALA A 2 -18.99 13.97 -1.64
C ALA A 2 -18.38 13.26 -0.42
N ASN A 3 -17.68 12.14 -0.64
CA ASN A 3 -16.98 11.42 0.43
C ASN A 3 -15.65 12.12 0.75
N THR A 4 -15.75 13.27 1.41
CA THR A 4 -14.61 14.14 1.71
C THR A 4 -14.81 14.86 3.04
N ASN A 5 -13.75 15.45 3.56
CA ASN A 5 -13.76 16.21 4.80
C ASN A 5 -13.11 17.58 4.57
N ASP A 6 -13.86 18.63 4.87
CA ASP A 6 -13.51 20.03 4.63
C ASP A 6 -12.20 20.47 5.31
N LEU A 7 -11.78 19.78 6.38
CA LEU A 7 -10.52 20.07 7.07
C LEU A 7 -9.29 19.67 6.25
N TYR A 8 -9.42 18.68 5.37
CA TYR A 8 -8.32 18.15 4.56
C TYR A 8 -8.41 18.58 3.10
N GLU A 9 -9.58 19.06 2.66
CA GLU A 9 -9.78 19.50 1.28
C GLU A 9 -9.28 20.92 1.04
N MET A 10 -8.63 21.12 -0.10
CA MET A 10 -8.25 22.46 -0.56
C MET A 10 -9.52 23.22 -0.99
N PRO A 11 -9.65 24.52 -0.66
CA PRO A 11 -10.85 25.29 -0.99
C PRO A 11 -11.06 25.34 -2.50
N ARG A 12 -12.25 24.92 -2.94
CA ARG A 12 -12.68 24.89 -4.33
C ARG A 12 -14.14 25.34 -4.44
N PRO A 13 -14.56 25.98 -5.55
CA PRO A 13 -15.97 26.28 -5.77
C PRO A 13 -16.81 25.00 -5.77
N ILE A 14 -17.82 24.95 -4.91
CA ILE A 14 -18.81 23.87 -4.84
C ILE A 14 -20.23 24.44 -4.97
N LEU A 15 -21.16 23.65 -5.50
CA LEU A 15 -22.58 24.00 -5.52
C LEU A 15 -23.14 23.97 -4.09
N ALA A 16 -24.04 24.90 -3.76
CA ALA A 16 -24.65 25.00 -2.41
C ALA A 16 -25.37 23.72 -1.93
N LYS A 17 -25.72 22.81 -2.86
CA LYS A 17 -26.38 21.53 -2.56
C LYS A 17 -25.39 20.36 -2.34
N VAL A 18 -24.09 20.59 -2.49
CA VAL A 18 -23.06 19.58 -2.24
C VAL A 18 -22.65 19.64 -0.77
N VAL A 19 -22.94 18.57 -0.04
CA VAL A 19 -22.51 18.38 1.34
C VAL A 19 -21.35 17.37 1.36
N ALA A 20 -20.27 17.73 2.05
CA ALA A 20 -19.14 16.85 2.34
C ALA A 20 -19.49 15.93 3.52
N ILE A 21 -19.40 14.63 3.31
CA ILE A 21 -19.62 13.59 4.32
C ILE A 21 -18.45 12.64 4.23
N GLY A 22 -17.43 12.83 5.06
CA GLY A 22 -16.24 11.99 5.05
C GLY A 22 -16.47 10.63 5.71
N GLY A 23 -15.65 9.65 5.35
CA GLY A 23 -15.61 8.36 6.05
C GLY A 23 -16.81 7.45 5.76
N VAL A 24 -17.53 7.62 4.65
CA VAL A 24 -18.70 6.79 4.30
C VAL A 24 -18.37 5.29 4.23
N GLY A 25 -17.11 4.95 3.97
CA GLY A 25 -16.61 3.57 3.95
C GLY A 25 -15.84 3.15 5.22
N MET A 26 -15.73 4.01 6.23
CA MET A 26 -15.10 3.63 7.49
C MET A 26 -16.06 2.78 8.31
N VAL A 27 -15.61 1.58 8.68
CA VAL A 27 -16.30 0.73 9.64
C VAL A 27 -15.88 1.13 11.05
N ASN A 28 -16.85 1.33 11.94
CA ASN A 28 -16.59 1.66 13.34
C ASN A 28 -15.95 0.51 14.12
N GLU A 29 -16.16 -0.73 13.64
CA GLU A 29 -15.63 -1.95 14.25
C GLU A 29 -14.68 -2.62 13.26
N ALA A 30 -13.41 -2.17 13.26
CA ALA A 30 -12.36 -2.93 12.61
C ALA A 30 -12.23 -4.28 13.33
N LYS A 31 -12.12 -5.38 12.57
CA LYS A 31 -11.79 -6.67 13.17
C LYS A 31 -10.47 -6.51 13.94
N PRO A 32 -10.41 -6.90 15.22
CA PRO A 32 -9.17 -6.79 15.97
C PRO A 32 -8.10 -7.60 15.23
N LEU A 33 -6.88 -7.06 15.21
CA LEU A 33 -5.73 -7.83 14.76
C LEU A 33 -5.69 -9.14 15.58
N PRO A 34 -5.46 -10.29 14.93
CA PRO A 34 -5.33 -11.53 15.67
C PRO A 34 -4.20 -11.39 16.71
N THR A 35 -4.42 -11.93 17.91
CA THR A 35 -3.46 -11.86 19.02
C THR A 35 -2.09 -12.44 18.65
N VAL A 36 -2.09 -13.35 17.67
CA VAL A 36 -0.89 -13.90 17.05
C VAL A 36 -0.97 -13.59 15.56
N LEU A 37 -0.05 -12.76 15.07
CA LEU A 37 0.15 -12.56 13.64
C LEU A 37 0.59 -13.87 13.00
N PRO A 38 0.21 -14.16 11.74
CA PRO A 38 0.79 -15.26 10.99
C PRO A 38 2.32 -15.18 11.05
N GLU A 39 2.99 -16.30 11.32
CA GLU A 39 4.44 -16.37 11.59
C GLU A 39 5.27 -15.64 10.51
N ARG A 40 4.85 -15.73 9.25
CA ARG A 40 5.46 -15.01 8.12
C ARG A 40 5.44 -13.49 8.29
N ILE A 41 4.29 -12.92 8.67
CA ILE A 41 4.12 -11.48 8.84
C ILE A 41 4.81 -11.01 10.12
N ALA A 42 4.71 -11.77 11.21
CA ALA A 42 5.43 -11.49 12.45
C ALA A 42 6.94 -11.39 12.20
N LYS A 43 7.52 -12.36 11.49
CA LYS A 43 8.94 -12.36 11.13
C LYS A 43 9.36 -11.15 10.30
N ILE A 44 8.52 -10.71 9.36
CA ILE A 44 8.78 -9.51 8.55
C ILE A 44 8.72 -8.25 9.43
N MET A 45 7.72 -8.17 10.32
CA MET A 45 7.56 -7.03 11.23
C MET A 45 8.66 -6.95 12.29
N ASP A 46 9.17 -8.09 12.76
CA ASP A 46 10.28 -8.18 13.72
C ASP A 46 11.64 -7.89 13.08
N SER A 47 11.70 -7.83 11.76
CA SER A 47 12.94 -7.58 11.02
C SER A 47 13.07 -6.10 10.62
N GLY A 48 14.14 -5.46 11.07
CA GLY A 48 14.48 -4.07 10.71
C GLY A 48 13.74 -3.01 11.54
N ASP A 49 13.74 -1.78 11.05
CA ASP A 49 13.19 -0.60 11.72
C ASP A 49 11.67 -0.45 11.49
N GLY A 50 11.12 -1.17 10.50
CA GLY A 50 9.69 -1.16 10.19
C GLY A 50 9.35 -1.76 8.84
N ALA A 51 8.05 -1.87 8.56
CA ALA A 51 7.52 -2.44 7.32
C ALA A 51 6.71 -1.41 6.51
N ILE A 52 6.80 -1.49 5.19
CA ILE A 52 6.15 -0.63 4.21
C ILE A 52 5.28 -1.49 3.31
N LEU A 53 3.97 -1.25 3.31
CA LEU A 53 3.04 -1.85 2.36
C LEU A 53 2.95 -0.99 1.10
N PHE A 54 3.23 -1.59 -0.05
CA PHE A 54 3.19 -0.93 -1.35
C PHE A 54 2.17 -1.61 -2.28
N SER A 55 1.17 -0.85 -2.74
CA SER A 55 0.07 -1.33 -3.57
C SER A 55 -0.54 -0.19 -4.40
N PHE A 56 -0.87 -0.48 -5.67
CA PHE A 56 -1.60 0.43 -6.57
C PHE A 56 -3.13 0.25 -6.52
N GLY A 57 -3.62 -0.70 -5.70
CA GLY A 57 -5.02 -1.09 -5.69
C GLY A 57 -5.39 -1.96 -6.91
N SER A 58 -6.66 -2.33 -7.01
CA SER A 58 -7.15 -3.27 -8.03
C SER A 58 -7.26 -2.67 -9.43
N VAL A 59 -7.43 -1.34 -9.53
CA VAL A 59 -7.70 -0.65 -10.81
C VAL A 59 -6.44 -0.54 -11.67
N ALA A 60 -5.28 -0.34 -11.04
CA ALA A 60 -3.99 -0.17 -11.70
C ALA A 60 -3.06 -1.34 -11.32
N PRO A 61 -3.22 -2.53 -11.92
CA PRO A 61 -2.46 -3.71 -11.52
C PRO A 61 -0.96 -3.54 -11.81
N ALA A 62 -0.12 -3.90 -10.84
CA ALA A 62 1.31 -3.62 -10.88
C ALA A 62 2.01 -4.37 -12.03
N TYR A 63 1.53 -5.55 -12.42
CA TYR A 63 2.12 -6.33 -13.51
C TYR A 63 2.04 -5.66 -14.88
N LYS A 64 1.09 -4.73 -15.10
CA LYS A 64 0.96 -4.00 -16.38
C LYS A 64 1.96 -2.85 -16.51
N MET A 65 2.69 -2.55 -15.44
CA MET A 65 3.72 -1.52 -15.45
C MET A 65 4.85 -1.89 -16.43
N PRO A 66 5.43 -0.92 -17.17
CA PRO A 66 6.63 -1.16 -17.96
C PRO A 66 7.76 -1.75 -17.10
N MET A 67 8.53 -2.68 -17.66
CA MET A 67 9.62 -3.36 -16.94
C MET A 67 10.67 -2.39 -16.38
N GLU A 68 10.92 -1.28 -17.06
CA GLU A 68 11.84 -0.24 -16.59
C GLU A 68 11.42 0.33 -15.23
N TRP A 69 10.14 0.63 -15.06
CA TRP A 69 9.62 1.18 -13.81
C TRP A 69 9.66 0.15 -12.68
N LYS A 70 9.31 -1.11 -12.98
CA LYS A 70 9.43 -2.22 -12.01
C LYS A 70 10.86 -2.32 -11.48
N LYS A 71 11.87 -2.24 -12.37
CA LYS A 71 13.29 -2.25 -11.98
C LYS A 71 13.66 -1.04 -11.12
N ILE A 72 13.15 0.15 -11.43
CA ILE A 72 13.40 1.36 -10.63
C ILE A 72 12.85 1.20 -9.20
N PHE A 73 11.63 0.68 -9.04
CA PHE A 73 11.07 0.42 -7.71
C PHE A 73 11.92 -0.59 -6.93
N LEU A 74 12.28 -1.71 -7.53
CA LEU A 74 13.13 -2.73 -6.91
C LEU A 74 14.49 -2.16 -6.48
N ALA A 75 15.16 -1.42 -7.37
CA ALA A 75 16.43 -0.75 -7.05
C ALA A 75 16.28 0.31 -5.96
N THR A 76 15.12 0.96 -5.87
CA THR A 76 14.82 1.93 -4.80
C THR A 76 14.64 1.22 -3.47
N PHE A 77 13.91 0.10 -3.43
CA PHE A 77 13.71 -0.68 -2.21
C PHE A 77 15.04 -1.20 -1.63
N GLN A 78 15.96 -1.65 -2.49
CA GLN A 78 17.30 -2.06 -2.06
C GLN A 78 18.11 -0.96 -1.37
N ARG A 79 17.82 0.32 -1.63
CA ARG A 79 18.51 1.46 -0.96
C ARG A 79 18.08 1.65 0.49
N PHE A 80 17.00 1.00 0.92
CA PHE A 80 16.46 1.09 2.28
C PHE A 80 16.51 -0.27 2.98
N PRO A 81 17.70 -0.83 3.26
CA PRO A 81 17.86 -2.18 3.78
C PRO A 81 17.31 -2.38 5.19
N ASN A 82 17.10 -1.30 5.95
CA ASN A 82 16.53 -1.35 7.29
C ASN A 82 15.00 -1.50 7.28
N TYR A 83 14.33 -1.31 6.13
CA TYR A 83 12.89 -1.38 6.03
C TYR A 83 12.48 -2.59 5.19
N GLN A 84 11.39 -3.24 5.60
CA GLN A 84 10.81 -4.33 4.83
C GLN A 84 9.71 -3.86 3.91
N PHE A 85 9.77 -4.22 2.64
CA PHE A 85 8.76 -3.87 1.65
C PHE A 85 7.84 -5.07 1.39
N LEU A 86 6.55 -4.92 1.71
CA LEU A 86 5.49 -5.82 1.30
C LEU A 86 4.86 -5.26 0.04
N VAL A 87 5.19 -5.84 -1.10
CA VAL A 87 4.70 -5.40 -2.41
C VAL A 87 3.60 -6.34 -2.85
N ARG A 88 2.39 -5.82 -3.05
CA ARG A 88 1.31 -6.56 -3.69
C ARG A 88 1.58 -6.67 -5.18
N TYR A 89 1.76 -7.88 -5.69
CA TYR A 89 2.10 -8.12 -7.09
C TYR A 89 1.38 -9.35 -7.64
N GLU A 90 0.63 -9.19 -8.73
CA GLU A 90 -0.34 -10.22 -9.16
C GLU A 90 0.18 -11.26 -10.18
N LYS A 91 1.47 -11.25 -10.53
CA LYS A 91 2.05 -12.17 -11.54
C LYS A 91 3.48 -12.60 -11.20
N ASP A 92 3.93 -13.67 -11.83
CA ASP A 92 5.32 -14.18 -11.71
C ASP A 92 6.17 -13.79 -12.93
N ASP A 93 6.13 -12.52 -13.35
CA ASP A 93 6.93 -11.99 -14.47
C ASP A 93 8.16 -11.19 -14.01
N ILE A 94 8.40 -11.15 -12.71
CA ILE A 94 9.62 -10.63 -12.10
C ILE A 94 10.49 -11.83 -11.69
N GLU A 95 11.17 -12.45 -12.66
CA GLU A 95 12.17 -13.49 -12.37
C GLU A 95 13.60 -12.93 -12.45
N GLY A 96 14.35 -13.08 -11.35
CA GLY A 96 15.81 -13.24 -11.34
C GLY A 96 16.70 -11.99 -11.26
N GLU A 97 17.06 -11.59 -10.03
CA GLU A 97 18.44 -11.68 -9.49
C GLU A 97 18.48 -11.00 -8.10
N GLN A 98 18.63 -11.81 -7.04
CA GLN A 98 18.94 -11.37 -5.67
C GLN A 98 17.95 -10.38 -5.04
N MET A 99 16.75 -10.84 -4.64
CA MET A 99 15.85 -10.02 -3.83
C MET A 99 15.45 -10.73 -2.54
N ASN A 100 16.00 -10.24 -1.44
CA ASN A 100 15.62 -10.55 -0.06
C ASN A 100 14.27 -9.91 0.30
N THR A 101 13.33 -9.86 -0.65
CA THR A 101 12.05 -9.17 -0.51
C THR A 101 10.95 -10.20 -0.70
N SER A 102 10.15 -10.36 0.34
CA SER A 102 8.97 -11.23 0.33
C SER A 102 7.89 -10.59 -0.54
N VAL A 103 7.81 -11.02 -1.80
CA VAL A 103 6.73 -10.68 -2.74
C VAL A 103 5.49 -11.51 -2.39
N GLU A 104 4.30 -10.90 -2.37
CA GLU A 104 2.98 -11.56 -2.28
C GLU A 104 2.04 -11.07 -3.39
#